data_AF-A0A918CCJ8-F1
#
_entry.id   AF-A0A918CCJ8-F1
#
_cell.length_a   1.000
_cell.length_b   1.000
_cell.length_c   1.000
_cell.angle_alpha   90.00
_cell.angle_beta   90.00
_cell.angle_gamma   90.00
#
_symmetry.space_group_name_H-M   'P 1'
#
loop_
_entity.id
_entity.type
_entity.pdbx_description
1 polymer ?
#
loop_
_entity_poly.entity_id
_entity_poly.type
_entity_poly.pdbx_seq_one_letter_code
_entity_poly.pdbx_strand_id
1 'polypeptide(L)'
;MQVDAVSAWTQQAAVYNLTVDTAHTYYVEAGDTFVLVHNSSPTSGTPACGTQLPLFILRDGEIASPAQMAASSGGPTAGKRVPSSIRNQMVRKAQAENDSVLTCWRCGQTTKNPANVQIGHVNVPRSKGGNLTEGNLCIEGMACNGSAQDRGAPSVGMSCAERGSCGAPRGRSD
;
A
#
# COMPACT_ATOMS: atom_id res chain seq x y z
N MET A 1 1.08 -9.28 24.81
CA MET A 1 0.94 -7.83 25.04
C MET A 1 0.04 -7.66 26.24
N GLN A 2 0.56 -7.07 27.31
CA GLN A 2 -0.13 -6.89 28.59
C GLN A 2 -0.09 -5.41 28.91
N VAL A 3 -1.23 -4.84 29.31
CA VAL A 3 -1.29 -3.45 29.77
C VAL A 3 -0.93 -3.46 31.24
N ASP A 4 0.25 -2.93 31.57
CA ASP A 4 0.79 -3.02 32.94
C ASP A 4 0.17 -1.99 33.90
N ALA A 5 -0.38 -0.88 33.38
CA ALA A 5 -1.16 0.07 34.16
C ALA A 5 -2.09 0.90 33.26
N VAL A 6 -3.27 1.21 33.80
CA VAL A 6 -4.17 2.25 33.26
C VAL A 6 -4.34 3.29 34.36
N SER A 7 -3.98 4.54 34.06
CA SER A 7 -4.25 5.67 34.95
C SER A 7 -5.46 6.44 34.45
N ALA A 8 -6.55 6.41 35.22
CA ALA A 8 -7.72 7.22 34.96
C ALA A 8 -7.48 8.64 35.48
N TRP A 9 -7.58 9.63 34.60
CA TRP A 9 -7.62 11.03 35.01
C TRP A 9 -8.99 11.35 35.61
N THR A 10 -9.03 11.66 36.90
CA THR A 10 -10.27 12.00 37.64
C THR A 10 -10.46 13.51 37.85
N GLN A 11 -9.49 14.33 37.44
CA GLN A 11 -9.56 15.78 37.54
C GLN A 11 -10.31 16.38 36.35
N GLN A 12 -11.22 17.32 36.60
CA GLN A 12 -11.79 18.15 35.55
C GLN A 12 -10.70 19.11 35.05
N ALA A 13 -10.18 18.84 33.86
CA ALA A 13 -9.28 19.72 33.14
C ALA A 13 -10.02 20.29 31.92
N ALA A 14 -9.75 21.56 31.60
CA ALA A 14 -10.19 22.11 30.31
C ALA A 14 -9.44 21.38 29.20
N VAL A 15 -10.13 20.51 28.47
CA VAL A 15 -9.59 19.87 27.27
C VAL A 15 -9.85 20.82 26.11
N TYR A 16 -8.80 21.43 25.60
CA TYR A 16 -8.90 22.20 24.37
C TYR A 16 -8.99 21.21 23.21
N ASN A 17 -10.09 21.24 22.47
CA ASN A 17 -10.15 20.56 21.18
C ASN A 17 -9.12 21.24 20.27
N LEU A 18 -7.99 20.57 20.03
CA LEU A 18 -7.04 21.00 19.02
C LEU A 18 -7.70 20.75 17.67
N THR A 19 -8.19 21.81 17.03
CA THR A 19 -8.50 21.76 15.60
C THR A 19 -7.16 21.70 14.87
N VAL A 20 -6.87 20.55 14.30
CA VAL A 20 -5.66 20.27 13.53
C VAL A 20 -5.88 20.91 12.14
N ASP A 21 -5.57 22.20 12.01
CA ASP A 21 -5.87 23.02 10.82
C ASP A 21 -4.86 22.85 9.67
N THR A 22 -3.68 22.25 9.92
CA THR A 22 -2.61 22.09 8.93
C THR A 22 -1.98 20.69 8.95
N ALA A 23 -1.00 20.40 8.09
CA ALA A 23 -0.22 19.17 8.16
C ALA A 23 0.65 19.18 9.43
N HIS A 24 0.31 18.37 10.41
CA HIS A 24 1.14 18.19 11.60
C HIS A 24 2.00 16.94 11.45
N THR A 25 3.29 17.10 11.76
CA THR A 25 4.17 15.96 12.01
C THR A 25 4.04 15.62 13.49
N TYR A 26 3.51 14.44 13.80
CA TYR A 26 3.51 13.93 15.17
C TYR A 26 4.57 12.85 15.29
N TYR A 27 5.36 12.96 16.36
CA TYR A 27 6.32 11.95 16.77
C TYR A 27 5.61 10.96 17.68
N VAL A 28 5.60 9.69 17.29
CA VAL A 28 5.05 8.60 18.11
C VAL A 28 6.16 7.59 18.36
N GLU A 29 6.49 7.38 19.63
CA GLU A 29 7.32 6.26 20.07
C GLU A 29 6.43 5.04 20.25
N ALA A 30 6.58 4.05 19.37
CA ALA A 30 5.94 2.73 19.50
C ALA A 30 7.00 1.72 19.94
N GLY A 31 7.34 1.72 21.23
CA GLY A 31 8.52 1.02 21.73
C GLY A 31 9.81 1.65 21.16
N ASP A 32 10.76 0.83 20.71
CA ASP A 32 12.04 1.30 20.14
C ASP A 32 11.92 1.74 18.66
N THR A 33 10.73 1.72 18.07
CA THR A 33 10.52 2.08 16.66
C THR A 33 10.00 3.50 16.54
N PHE A 34 10.80 4.35 15.90
CA PHE A 34 10.40 5.71 15.56
C PHE A 34 9.43 5.70 14.37
N VAL A 35 8.19 6.17 14.58
CA VAL A 35 7.19 6.28 13.51
C VAL A 35 6.95 7.75 13.18
N LEU A 36 7.28 8.13 11.95
CA LEU A 36 6.96 9.43 11.39
C LEU A 36 5.60 9.36 10.69
N VAL A 37 4.56 9.91 11.30
CA VAL A 37 3.22 9.94 10.71
C VAL A 37 3.02 11.28 10.00
N HIS A 38 2.92 11.24 8.68
CA HIS A 38 2.45 12.37 7.89
C HIS A 38 0.96 12.17 7.59
N ASN A 39 0.11 13.03 8.14
CA ASN A 39 -1.26 13.16 7.67
C ASN A 39 -1.24 13.89 6.32
N SER A 40 -0.87 13.17 5.27
CA SER A 40 -1.00 13.66 3.90
C SER A 40 -2.42 13.38 3.43
N SER A 41 -3.15 14.41 3.01
CA SER A 41 -4.38 14.20 2.26
C SER A 41 -4.02 13.40 1.00
N PRO A 42 -4.59 12.21 0.78
CA PRO A 42 -4.42 11.54 -0.50
C PRO A 42 -4.98 12.49 -1.55
N THR A 43 -4.11 13.01 -2.41
CA THR A 43 -4.50 13.80 -3.58
C THR A 43 -5.61 13.04 -4.29
N SER A 44 -6.78 13.65 -4.40
CA SER A 44 -7.98 13.01 -4.94
C SER A 44 -7.69 12.55 -6.37
N GLY A 45 -7.44 11.25 -6.54
CA GLY A 45 -7.10 10.64 -7.83
C GLY A 45 -5.75 9.91 -7.90
N THR A 46 -4.88 10.05 -6.89
CA THR A 46 -3.63 9.27 -6.85
C THR A 46 -3.92 7.90 -6.22
N PRO A 47 -3.54 6.79 -6.90
CA PRO A 47 -3.70 5.48 -6.31
C PRO A 47 -2.93 5.38 -4.99
N ALA A 48 -3.40 4.53 -4.08
CA ALA A 48 -2.78 4.22 -2.80
C ALA A 48 -1.35 3.63 -2.89
N CYS A 49 -0.69 3.69 -4.05
CA CYS A 49 0.59 3.06 -4.33
C CYS A 49 1.78 3.64 -3.57
N GLY A 50 1.63 4.74 -2.84
CA GLY A 50 2.78 5.55 -2.38
C GLY A 50 2.83 5.90 -0.89
N THR A 51 1.84 5.52 -0.09
CA THR A 51 1.72 5.97 1.31
C THR A 51 1.94 4.85 2.34
N GLN A 52 2.52 3.72 1.93
CA GLN A 52 2.73 2.58 2.81
C GLN A 52 4.09 2.69 3.51
N LEU A 53 4.10 3.09 4.79
CA LEU A 53 5.20 2.78 5.69
C LEU A 53 5.25 1.24 5.87
N PRO A 54 6.44 0.61 5.98
CA PRO A 54 6.63 -0.84 5.97
C PRO A 54 6.06 -1.60 7.20
N LEU A 55 5.14 -0.99 7.95
CA LEU A 55 4.63 -1.50 9.22
C LEU A 55 3.49 -2.52 9.06
N PHE A 56 2.75 -2.49 7.94
CA PHE A 56 1.59 -3.37 7.74
C PHE A 56 1.54 -3.94 6.31
N ILE A 57 0.84 -5.07 6.13
CA ILE A 57 0.59 -5.69 4.83
C ILE A 57 -0.86 -5.41 4.45
N LEU A 58 -1.09 -4.54 3.46
CA LEU A 58 -2.43 -4.16 3.04
C LEU A 58 -3.19 -5.28 2.32
N ARG A 59 -4.50 -5.21 2.45
CA ARG A 59 -5.47 -5.91 1.61
C ARG A 59 -5.97 -4.99 0.50
N ASP A 60 -6.48 -5.59 -0.56
CA ASP A 60 -7.14 -4.84 -1.64
C ASP A 60 -8.29 -4.00 -1.04
N GLY A 61 -8.27 -2.70 -1.32
CA GLY A 61 -9.29 -1.75 -0.88
C GLY A 61 -9.24 -1.38 0.61
N GLU A 62 -8.28 -1.87 1.39
CA GLU A 62 -8.23 -1.65 2.85
C GLU A 62 -8.22 -0.16 3.23
N ILE A 63 -7.53 0.66 2.44
CA ILE A 63 -7.41 2.11 2.65
C ILE A 63 -8.17 2.92 1.60
N ALA A 64 -9.02 2.29 0.79
CA ALA A 64 -9.78 2.96 -0.25
C ALA A 64 -11.08 3.56 0.31
N SER A 65 -11.36 4.82 -0.03
CA SER A 65 -12.67 5.40 0.21
C SER A 65 -13.75 4.72 -0.64
N PRO A 66 -15.04 4.80 -0.24
CA PRO A 66 -16.14 4.31 -1.07
C PRO A 66 -16.13 4.87 -2.50
N ALA A 67 -15.75 6.13 -2.67
CA ALA A 67 -15.63 6.77 -3.98
C ALA A 67 -14.50 6.16 -4.82
N GLN A 68 -13.34 5.88 -4.22
CA GLN A 68 -12.23 5.19 -4.91
C GLN A 68 -12.63 3.76 -5.29
N MET A 69 -13.32 3.04 -4.42
CA MET A 69 -13.84 1.70 -4.70
C MET A 69 -14.80 1.72 -5.90
N ALA A 70 -15.75 2.66 -5.93
CA ALA A 70 -16.67 2.84 -7.04
C ALA A 70 -15.93 3.15 -8.36
N ALA A 71 -15.02 4.13 -8.34
CA ALA A 71 -14.24 4.54 -9.51
C ALA A 71 -13.28 3.45 -10.03
N SER A 72 -12.93 2.49 -9.19
CA SER A 72 -12.03 1.37 -9.50
C SER A 72 -12.73 0.16 -10.12
N SER A 73 -14.05 0.23 -10.32
CA SER A 73 -14.86 -0.86 -10.86
C SER A 73 -15.60 -0.47 -12.14
N GLY A 74 -15.93 -1.45 -12.98
CA GLY A 74 -16.75 -1.22 -14.17
C GLY A 74 -16.03 -0.53 -15.34
N GLY A 75 -16.79 -0.18 -16.37
CA GLY A 75 -16.25 0.40 -17.60
C GLY A 75 -15.58 -0.61 -18.54
N PRO A 76 -15.00 -0.14 -19.66
CA PRO A 76 -14.54 -1.00 -20.75
C PRO A 76 -13.30 -1.84 -20.42
N THR A 77 -12.62 -1.56 -19.30
CA THR A 77 -11.43 -2.29 -18.86
C THR A 77 -11.68 -3.19 -17.65
N ALA A 78 -12.90 -3.20 -17.11
CA ALA A 78 -13.27 -4.07 -15.99
C ALA A 78 -13.00 -5.55 -16.29
N GLY A 79 -12.39 -6.25 -15.33
CA GLY A 79 -12.14 -7.69 -15.41
C GLY A 79 -11.03 -8.11 -16.39
N LYS A 80 -10.39 -7.15 -17.06
CA LYS A 80 -9.28 -7.41 -17.98
C LYS A 80 -7.96 -7.63 -17.25
N ARG A 81 -7.07 -8.39 -17.86
CA ARG A 81 -5.69 -8.54 -17.37
C ARG A 81 -4.92 -7.25 -17.65
N VAL A 82 -4.00 -6.87 -16.76
CA VAL A 82 -3.08 -5.76 -17.01
C VAL A 82 -2.15 -6.14 -18.17
N PRO A 83 -2.15 -5.39 -19.29
CA PRO A 83 -1.24 -5.63 -20.40
C PRO A 83 0.21 -5.29 -20.03
N SER A 84 1.17 -5.92 -20.72
CA SER A 84 2.59 -5.63 -20.56
C SER A 84 2.94 -4.17 -20.88
N SER A 85 2.19 -3.50 -21.77
CA SER A 85 2.38 -2.08 -22.08
C SER A 85 2.15 -1.18 -20.87
N ILE A 86 1.06 -1.39 -20.12
CA ILE A 86 0.75 -0.66 -18.88
C ILE A 86 1.82 -0.94 -17.83
N ARG A 87 2.17 -2.22 -17.62
CA ARG A 87 3.27 -2.59 -16.71
C ARG A 87 4.56 -1.85 -17.04
N ASN A 88 5.01 -1.94 -18.28
CA ASN A 88 6.29 -1.37 -18.71
C ASN A 88 6.28 0.16 -18.61
N GLN A 89 5.13 0.81 -18.86
CA GLN A 89 4.98 2.24 -18.67
C GLN A 89 5.08 2.64 -17.19
N MET A 90 4.34 1.97 -16.31
CA MET A 90 4.34 2.27 -14.86
C MET A 90 5.71 2.00 -14.22
N VAL A 91 6.37 0.89 -14.56
CA VAL A 91 7.71 0.58 -14.05
C VAL A 91 8.73 1.62 -14.51
N ARG A 92 8.72 2.02 -15.80
CA ARG A 92 9.63 3.06 -16.30
C ARG A 92 9.41 4.40 -15.62
N LYS A 93 8.15 4.80 -15.42
CA LYS A 93 7.80 6.03 -14.71
C LYS A 93 8.35 6.01 -13.28
N ALA A 94 8.06 4.95 -12.53
CA ALA A 94 8.53 4.81 -11.15
C ALA A 94 10.07 4.79 -11.04
N GLN A 95 10.76 4.14 -11.97
CA GLN A 95 12.24 4.14 -11.99
C GLN A 95 12.82 5.53 -12.27
N ALA A 96 12.20 6.30 -13.17
CA ALA A 96 12.62 7.66 -13.48
C ALA A 96 12.37 8.63 -12.30
N GLU A 97 11.30 8.41 -11.53
CA GLU A 97 10.90 9.28 -10.43
C GLU A 97 11.60 8.95 -9.10
N ASN A 98 12.08 7.71 -8.89
CA ASN A 98 12.53 7.24 -7.57
C ASN A 98 13.94 6.61 -7.56
N ASP A 99 14.91 7.14 -8.31
CA ASP A 99 16.27 6.58 -8.37
C ASP A 99 16.29 5.05 -8.66
N SER A 100 15.46 4.63 -9.61
CA SER A 100 15.23 3.21 -9.96
C SER A 100 14.62 2.33 -8.87
N VAL A 101 14.24 2.88 -7.71
CA VAL A 101 13.60 2.13 -6.62
C VAL A 101 12.12 1.88 -6.95
N LEU A 102 11.72 0.62 -6.86
CA LEU A 102 10.35 0.15 -7.04
C LEU A 102 9.81 -0.31 -5.69
N THR A 103 8.69 0.26 -5.27
CA THR A 103 8.07 -0.06 -3.97
C THR A 103 6.82 -0.90 -4.18
N CYS A 104 6.73 -2.03 -3.47
CA CYS A 104 5.51 -2.83 -3.41
C CYS A 104 4.45 -2.05 -2.60
N TRP A 105 3.36 -1.63 -3.25
CA TRP A 105 2.29 -0.87 -2.60
C TRP A 105 1.74 -1.56 -1.35
N ARG A 106 1.73 -2.90 -1.35
CA ARG A 106 1.07 -3.70 -0.33
C ARG A 106 1.82 -3.74 0.99
N CYS A 107 3.15 -3.86 0.94
CA CYS A 107 3.97 -4.13 2.12
C CYS A 107 5.16 -3.18 2.28
N GLY A 108 5.34 -2.23 1.36
CA GLY A 108 6.45 -1.27 1.38
C GLY A 108 7.81 -1.84 1.00
N GLN A 109 7.97 -3.16 0.81
CA GLN A 109 9.24 -3.75 0.37
C GLN A 109 9.69 -3.13 -0.96
N THR A 110 10.97 -2.77 -1.04
CA THR A 110 11.57 -2.16 -2.22
C THR A 110 12.40 -3.16 -3.01
N THR A 111 12.66 -2.83 -4.28
CA THR A 111 13.59 -3.53 -5.17
C THR A 111 14.05 -2.58 -6.26
N LYS A 112 15.27 -2.75 -6.79
CA LYS A 112 15.70 -2.07 -8.04
C LYS A 112 15.51 -2.95 -9.28
N ASN A 113 15.13 -4.23 -9.10
CA ASN A 113 14.96 -5.18 -10.18
C ASN A 113 13.53 -5.16 -10.74
N PRO A 114 13.30 -4.67 -11.97
CA PRO A 114 11.96 -4.62 -12.57
C PRO A 114 11.34 -5.99 -12.84
N ALA A 115 12.12 -7.07 -12.81
CA ALA A 115 11.62 -8.44 -12.91
C ALA A 115 10.98 -8.93 -11.60
N ASN A 116 11.22 -8.25 -10.47
CA ASN A 116 10.67 -8.59 -9.16
C ASN A 116 9.30 -7.96 -8.89
N VAL A 117 8.82 -7.09 -9.76
CA VAL A 117 7.50 -6.44 -9.61
C VAL A 117 6.54 -6.81 -10.73
N GLN A 118 5.28 -6.48 -10.53
CA GLN A 118 4.20 -6.49 -11.51
C GLN A 118 3.19 -5.41 -11.14
N ILE A 119 2.08 -5.32 -11.87
CA ILE A 119 1.00 -4.37 -11.56
C ILE A 119 -0.17 -5.14 -10.95
N GLY A 120 -0.47 -4.81 -9.70
CA GLY A 120 -1.62 -5.31 -8.95
C GLY A 120 -2.81 -4.35 -9.04
N HIS A 121 -4.00 -4.86 -8.72
CA HIS A 121 -5.16 -4.02 -8.51
C HIS A 121 -5.21 -3.63 -7.02
N VAL A 122 -5.21 -2.34 -6.70
CA VAL A 122 -5.10 -1.87 -5.32
C VAL A 122 -6.44 -1.79 -4.59
N ASN A 123 -7.54 -1.50 -5.30
CA ASN A 123 -8.84 -1.27 -4.67
C ASN A 123 -9.80 -2.43 -4.97
N VAL A 124 -10.08 -2.67 -6.25
CA VAL A 124 -11.03 -3.70 -6.69
C VAL A 124 -10.28 -4.70 -7.58
N PRO A 125 -10.22 -5.99 -7.19
CA PRO A 125 -9.53 -6.99 -7.98
C PRO A 125 -10.27 -7.28 -9.28
N ARG A 126 -9.54 -7.76 -10.28
CA ARG A 126 -10.06 -8.16 -11.59
C ARG A 126 -11.27 -9.09 -11.49
N SER A 127 -11.23 -10.09 -10.60
CA SER A 127 -12.32 -11.05 -10.38
C SER A 127 -13.62 -10.44 -9.87
N LYS A 128 -13.57 -9.21 -9.34
CA LYS A 128 -14.73 -8.43 -8.88
C LYS A 128 -15.07 -7.26 -9.81
N GLY A 129 -14.59 -7.29 -11.06
CA GLY A 129 -14.85 -6.23 -12.03
C GLY A 129 -13.94 -5.00 -11.89
N GLY A 130 -12.79 -5.15 -11.24
CA GLY A 130 -11.76 -4.13 -11.16
C GLY A 130 -11.30 -3.66 -12.53
N ASN A 131 -11.17 -2.35 -12.70
CA ASN A 131 -10.77 -1.73 -13.96
C ASN A 131 -9.26 -1.44 -14.01
N LEU A 132 -8.78 -1.05 -15.20
CA LEU A 132 -7.36 -0.78 -15.46
C LEU A 132 -7.03 0.72 -15.40
N THR A 133 -7.79 1.52 -14.66
CA THR A 133 -7.49 2.96 -14.49
C THR A 133 -6.30 3.14 -13.55
N GLU A 134 -5.60 4.27 -13.67
CA GLU A 134 -4.45 4.60 -12.81
C GLU A 134 -4.82 4.52 -11.32
N GLY A 135 -6.04 4.95 -10.95
CA GLY A 135 -6.53 4.90 -9.57
C GLY A 135 -6.70 3.50 -8.98
N ASN A 136 -6.76 2.45 -9.80
CA ASN A 136 -6.89 1.05 -9.35
C ASN A 136 -5.62 0.21 -9.58
N LEU A 137 -4.56 0.75 -10.19
CA LEU A 137 -3.37 -0.01 -10.53
C LEU A 137 -2.15 0.46 -9.75
N CYS A 138 -1.38 -0.48 -9.19
CA CYS A 138 -0.16 -0.19 -8.43
C CYS A 138 0.97 -1.16 -8.70
N ILE A 139 2.21 -0.69 -8.51
CA ILE A 139 3.39 -1.56 -8.50
C ILE A 139 3.32 -2.48 -7.27
N GLU A 140 3.33 -3.79 -7.52
CA GLU A 140 3.28 -4.82 -6.48
C GLU A 140 4.42 -5.80 -6.70
N GLY A 141 5.11 -6.19 -5.63
CA GLY A 141 6.10 -7.27 -5.73
C GLY A 141 5.43 -8.59 -6.12
N MET A 142 6.10 -9.37 -6.97
CA MET A 142 5.62 -10.67 -7.43
C MET A 142 5.31 -11.64 -6.26
N ALA A 143 6.05 -11.56 -5.16
CA ALA A 143 5.77 -12.32 -3.94
C ALA A 143 4.38 -12.01 -3.35
N CYS A 144 4.10 -10.72 -3.08
CA CYS A 144 2.82 -10.27 -2.58
C CYS A 144 1.68 -10.63 -3.55
N ASN A 145 1.81 -10.28 -4.83
CA ASN A 145 0.72 -10.52 -5.77
C ASN A 145 0.49 -12.02 -6.00
N GLY A 146 1.55 -12.80 -6.14
CA GLY A 146 1.47 -14.24 -6.39
C GLY A 146 0.80 -14.99 -5.24
N SER A 147 0.99 -14.51 -4.01
CA SER A 147 0.31 -15.01 -2.82
C SER A 147 -1.11 -14.45 -2.69
N ALA A 148 -1.34 -13.15 -2.92
CA ALA A 148 -2.64 -12.53 -2.75
C ALA A 148 -3.70 -13.11 -3.69
N GLN A 149 -3.42 -13.11 -4.99
CA GLN A 149 -4.38 -13.52 -6.03
C GLN A 149 -5.80 -12.96 -5.75
N ASP A 150 -6.84 -13.75 -5.96
CA ASP A 150 -8.23 -13.34 -5.72
C ASP A 150 -8.61 -13.23 -4.23
N ARG A 151 -7.72 -13.59 -3.29
CA ARG A 151 -7.94 -13.41 -1.85
C ARG A 151 -7.75 -11.96 -1.43
N GLY A 152 -7.07 -11.15 -2.26
CA GLY A 152 -6.79 -9.74 -2.01
C GLY A 152 -5.82 -9.49 -0.85
N ALA A 153 -5.15 -10.51 -0.35
CA ALA A 153 -4.11 -10.40 0.68
C ALA A 153 -3.18 -11.63 0.63
N PRO A 154 -1.85 -11.46 0.76
CA PRO A 154 -0.94 -12.59 0.82
C PRO A 154 -1.20 -13.41 2.09
N SER A 155 -0.96 -14.72 2.01
CA SER A 155 -0.88 -15.56 3.20
C SER A 155 0.21 -15.03 4.15
N VAL A 156 0.04 -15.30 5.45
CA VAL A 156 1.06 -15.07 6.47
C VAL A 156 2.40 -15.70 6.04
N GLY A 157 3.50 -14.96 6.18
CA GLY A 157 4.85 -15.36 5.80
C GLY A 157 5.16 -15.29 4.30
N MET A 158 4.20 -14.86 3.46
CA MET A 158 4.34 -14.87 2.00
C MET A 158 4.42 -13.48 1.36
N SER A 159 4.32 -12.40 2.13
CA SER A 159 4.53 -11.06 1.60
C SER A 159 5.98 -10.82 1.18
N CYS A 160 6.23 -9.77 0.39
CA CYS A 160 7.59 -9.41 0.03
C CYS A 160 8.43 -9.05 1.27
N ALA A 161 7.84 -8.32 2.22
CA ALA A 161 8.49 -7.86 3.44
C ALA A 161 8.90 -9.04 4.33
N GLU A 162 7.98 -9.98 4.59
CA GLU A 162 8.28 -11.17 5.39
C GLU A 162 9.32 -12.08 4.74
N ARG A 163 9.39 -12.07 3.40
CA ARG A 163 10.35 -12.86 2.62
C ARG A 163 11.67 -12.14 2.35
N GLY A 164 11.78 -10.84 2.67
CA GLY A 164 12.92 -9.99 2.33
C GLY A 164 13.14 -9.77 0.83
N SER A 165 12.16 -10.05 -0.03
CA SER A 165 12.27 -9.83 -1.47
C SER A 165 10.92 -9.71 -2.17
N CYS A 166 10.85 -8.81 -3.17
CA CYS A 166 9.71 -8.69 -4.08
C CYS A 166 9.57 -9.86 -5.07
N GLY A 167 10.61 -10.67 -5.31
CA GLY A 167 10.61 -11.72 -6.34
C GLY A 167 9.82 -13.00 -5.98
N ALA A 168 9.37 -13.72 -7.02
CA ALA A 168 8.86 -15.10 -6.93
C ALA A 168 9.69 -16.01 -7.86
N PRO A 169 10.21 -17.21 -7.47
CA PRO A 169 10.09 -17.99 -6.22
C PRO A 169 11.28 -17.75 -5.25
N ARG A 170 11.47 -18.58 -4.20
CA ARG A 170 12.67 -18.57 -3.32
C ARG A 170 13.94 -18.47 -4.19
N GLY A 171 14.76 -17.44 -4.01
CA GLY A 171 16.03 -17.26 -4.74
C GLY A 171 16.06 -16.15 -5.80
N ARG A 172 14.97 -15.42 -6.04
CA ARG A 172 15.04 -14.08 -6.65
C ARG A 172 15.20 -13.04 -5.55
N SER A 173 16.34 -13.02 -4.87
CA SER A 173 16.75 -11.86 -4.09
C SER A 173 17.34 -10.82 -5.04
N ASP A 174 17.31 -9.57 -4.61
CA ASP A 174 18.14 -8.53 -5.25
C ASP A 174 19.63 -8.83 -5.06
#